data_AF-A0A941S7N7-F1
#
_entry.id   AF-A0A941S7N7-F1
#
_cell.length_a   1.000
_cell.length_b   1.000
_cell.length_c   1.000
_cell.angle_alpha   90.00
_cell.angle_beta   90.00
_cell.angle_gamma   90.00
#
_symmetry.space_group_name_H-M   'P 1'
#
loop_
_entity.id
_entity.type
_entity.pdbx_description
1 polymer ?
#
loop_
_entity_poly.entity_id
_entity_poly.type
_entity_poly.pdbx_seq_one_letter_code
_entity_poly.pdbx_strand_id
1 'polypeptide(L)'
;MRESGSVRAIWLAGLALLLVGLLLPAFVNRQPIMYPDSVGYFHSGYAAIKQAKSILDAHQGSHAPSAPALTPRQADGVTTARSVYYGLTYVAGYWLGGVWALALGQALVTLAALVLAARHAVPLDPMRRIAVLGAVALLTGLNFFVVAAMPDVFAGLMLLAVAVVLAYAPRMPRLEYLFWLGLIALAGLYHKAHLAILAVTLVLAAPLVWRRHGRDLLLLAGAGVLAWVGHVAVDVAVTKATGKPPIAPPFLLARLVGDGTAERYLRDVCPKQNLATCAFLDKMPMTENDFLWSHDPDRSVMGGADRQTRAAIAAEAGGIVLGTLQAYG
;
A
#
# COMPACT_ATOMS: atom_id res chain seq x y z
N MET A 1 35.73 17.18 -26.15
CA MET A 1 35.76 16.77 -24.71
C MET A 1 35.05 17.74 -23.75
N ARG A 2 35.14 19.09 -23.93
CA ARG A 2 34.43 20.07 -23.07
C ARG A 2 32.89 20.02 -23.10
N GLU A 3 32.28 19.73 -24.25
CA GLU A 3 30.80 19.66 -24.38
C GLU A 3 30.16 18.50 -23.61
N SER A 4 30.88 17.40 -23.39
CA SER A 4 30.36 16.27 -22.62
C SER A 4 30.24 16.58 -21.12
N GLY A 5 31.05 17.51 -20.61
CA GLY A 5 31.06 17.91 -19.20
C GLY A 5 29.90 18.84 -18.85
N SER A 6 29.61 19.82 -19.71
CA SER A 6 28.50 20.76 -19.51
C SER A 6 27.14 20.07 -19.53
N VAL A 7 26.92 19.15 -20.48
CA VAL A 7 25.66 18.39 -20.57
C VAL A 7 25.44 17.50 -19.33
N ARG A 8 26.50 16.87 -18.82
CA ARG A 8 26.42 16.07 -17.58
C ARG A 8 26.10 16.94 -16.37
N ALA A 9 26.75 18.10 -16.23
CA ALA A 9 26.50 19.03 -15.13
C ALA A 9 25.05 19.55 -15.14
N ILE A 10 24.55 19.93 -16.32
CA ILE A 10 23.17 20.38 -16.53
C ILE A 10 22.18 19.28 -16.15
N TRP A 11 22.44 18.03 -16.55
CA TRP A 11 21.59 16.90 -16.20
C TRP A 11 21.56 16.63 -14.69
N LEU A 12 22.73 16.63 -14.03
CA LEU A 12 22.81 16.45 -12.58
C LEU A 12 22.10 17.57 -11.82
N ALA A 13 22.28 18.82 -12.24
CA ALA A 13 21.57 19.96 -11.66
C ALA A 13 20.05 19.83 -11.82
N GLY A 14 19.59 19.39 -13.00
CA GLY A 14 18.18 19.13 -13.24
C GLY A 14 17.60 18.00 -12.40
N LEU A 15 18.34 16.90 -12.21
CA LEU A 15 17.92 15.82 -11.31
C LEU A 15 17.82 16.29 -9.85
N ALA A 16 18.76 17.11 -9.39
CA ALA A 16 18.70 17.71 -8.07
C ALA A 16 17.47 18.63 -7.92
N LEU A 17 17.17 19.45 -8.94
CA LEU A 17 15.98 20.30 -8.96
C LEU A 17 14.69 19.48 -8.93
N LEU A 18 14.62 18.37 -9.68
CA LEU A 18 13.48 17.45 -9.66
C LEU A 18 13.30 16.81 -8.28
N LEU A 19 14.40 16.40 -7.64
CA LEU A 19 14.35 15.85 -6.28
C LEU A 19 13.80 16.88 -5.29
N VAL A 20 14.26 18.13 -5.38
CA VAL A 20 13.72 19.24 -4.58
C VAL A 20 12.24 19.47 -4.87
N GLY A 21 11.83 19.40 -6.15
CA GLY A 21 10.43 19.52 -6.56
C GLY A 21 9.52 18.41 -6.00
N LEU A 22 10.02 17.17 -5.94
CA LEU A 22 9.32 16.04 -5.33
C LEU A 22 9.17 16.22 -3.81
N LEU A 23 10.16 16.83 -3.16
CA LEU A 23 10.16 17.09 -1.71
C LEU A 23 9.49 18.41 -1.32
N LEU A 24 9.07 19.23 -2.29
CA LEU A 24 8.56 20.58 -2.06
C LEU A 24 7.44 20.64 -1.02
N PRO A 25 6.41 19.77 -1.04
CA PRO A 25 5.36 19.83 -0.03
C PRO A 25 5.87 19.56 1.39
N ALA A 26 6.87 18.69 1.56
CA ALA A 26 7.50 18.45 2.86
C ALA A 26 8.28 19.66 3.36
N PHE A 27 9.00 20.37 2.48
CA PHE A 27 9.70 21.60 2.86
C PHE A 27 8.73 22.69 3.28
N VAL A 28 7.64 22.88 2.53
CA VAL A 28 6.58 23.84 2.89
C VAL A 28 5.91 23.46 4.21
N ASN A 29 5.61 22.18 4.41
CA ASN A 29 5.01 21.64 5.63
C ASN A 29 6.02 21.54 6.81
N ARG A 30 7.30 21.86 6.59
CA ARG A 30 8.43 21.68 7.54
C ARG A 30 8.69 20.25 8.01
N GLN A 31 7.96 19.28 7.47
CA GLN A 31 8.14 17.85 7.68
C GLN A 31 7.40 17.06 6.59
N PRO A 32 7.80 15.81 6.32
CA PRO A 32 7.00 14.86 5.53
C PRO A 32 5.56 14.78 6.01
N ILE A 33 4.64 14.51 5.09
CA ILE A 33 3.20 14.51 5.38
C ILE A 33 2.85 13.25 6.16
N MET A 34 2.20 13.44 7.31
CA MET A 34 1.76 12.37 8.19
C MET A 34 0.24 12.22 8.05
N TYR A 35 -0.22 11.01 7.79
CA TYR A 35 -1.64 10.67 7.78
C TYR A 35 -2.00 9.87 9.03
N PRO A 36 -3.31 9.76 9.38
CA PRO A 36 -3.77 8.95 10.51
C PRO A 36 -3.20 7.52 10.51
N ASP A 37 -3.02 6.94 9.33
CA ASP A 37 -2.53 5.56 9.18
C ASP A 37 -1.00 5.40 9.28
N SER A 38 -0.23 6.49 9.16
CA SER A 38 1.23 6.45 9.16
C SER A 38 1.78 5.80 10.43
N VAL A 39 1.18 6.12 11.59
CA VAL A 39 1.55 5.53 12.88
C VAL A 39 1.28 4.02 12.89
N GLY A 40 0.18 3.57 12.28
CA GLY A 40 -0.16 2.15 12.17
C GLY A 40 0.87 1.36 11.37
N TYR A 41 1.39 1.93 10.28
CA TYR A 41 2.48 1.31 9.51
C TYR A 41 3.76 1.18 10.34
N PHE A 42 4.17 2.26 11.02
CA PHE A 42 5.36 2.24 11.87
C PHE A 42 5.26 1.18 12.98
N HIS A 43 4.13 1.13 13.69
CA HIS A 43 3.91 0.11 14.73
C HIS A 43 3.91 -1.32 14.19
N SER A 44 3.36 -1.54 12.99
CA SER A 44 3.35 -2.86 12.35
C SER A 44 4.77 -3.35 12.06
N GLY A 45 5.63 -2.48 11.52
CA GLY A 45 7.04 -2.79 11.30
C GLY A 45 7.82 -3.01 12.59
N TYR A 46 7.61 -2.13 13.58
CA TYR A 46 8.30 -2.23 14.87
C TYR A 46 7.93 -3.50 15.64
N ALA A 47 6.64 -3.88 15.62
CA ALA A 47 6.18 -5.13 16.20
C ALA A 47 6.82 -6.35 15.54
N ALA A 48 6.97 -6.35 14.21
CA ALA A 48 7.63 -7.42 13.49
C ALA A 48 9.12 -7.55 13.86
N ILE A 49 9.84 -6.43 14.00
CA ILE A 49 11.24 -6.43 14.45
C ILE A 49 11.36 -6.99 15.87
N LYS A 50 10.48 -6.55 16.79
CA LYS A 50 10.46 -7.04 18.18
C LYS A 50 10.19 -8.54 18.24
N GLN A 51 9.27 -9.03 17.42
CA GLN A 51 8.95 -10.47 17.33
C GLN A 51 10.11 -11.27 16.71
N ALA A 52 10.78 -10.75 15.69
CA ALA A 52 11.95 -11.42 15.11
C ALA A 52 13.09 -11.53 16.13
N LYS A 53 13.31 -10.46 16.91
CA LYS A 53 14.31 -10.46 17.99
C LYS A 53 13.96 -11.46 19.10
N SER A 54 12.70 -11.54 19.53
CA SER A 54 12.30 -12.48 20.59
C SER A 54 12.51 -13.94 20.17
N ILE A 55 12.25 -14.27 18.89
CA ILE A 55 12.51 -15.61 18.34
C ILE A 55 14.02 -15.91 18.33
N LEU A 56 14.84 -14.93 17.93
CA LEU A 56 16.29 -15.09 17.91
C LEU A 56 16.87 -15.28 19.31
N ASP A 57 16.43 -14.46 20.28
CA ASP A 57 16.88 -14.55 21.67
C ASP A 57 16.48 -15.90 22.30
N ALA A 58 15.27 -16.38 22.01
CA ALA A 58 14.79 -17.70 22.45
C ALA A 58 15.62 -18.85 21.87
N HIS A 59 16.04 -18.76 20.61
CA HIS A 59 16.92 -19.76 19.98
C HIS A 59 18.35 -19.72 20.54
N GLN A 60 18.81 -18.58 21.04
CA GLN A 60 20.16 -18.41 21.58
C GLN A 60 20.30 -18.86 23.05
N GLY A 61 19.25 -19.42 23.65
CA GLY A 61 19.28 -19.87 25.06
C GLY A 61 19.34 -18.72 26.06
N SER A 62 19.21 -17.47 25.59
CA SER A 62 19.07 -16.30 26.43
C SER A 62 17.74 -16.41 27.18
N HIS A 63 17.74 -16.37 28.52
CA HIS A 63 16.52 -16.14 29.30
C HIS A 63 16.03 -14.71 29.02
N ALA A 64 15.46 -14.49 27.84
CA ALA A 64 14.68 -13.31 27.55
C ALA A 64 13.47 -13.34 28.49
N PRO A 65 13.16 -12.23 29.20
CA PRO A 65 11.89 -12.13 29.89
C PRO A 65 10.79 -12.48 28.88
N SER A 66 9.90 -13.40 29.27
CA SER A 66 8.70 -13.74 28.50
C SER A 66 8.10 -12.46 27.95
N ALA A 67 7.95 -12.37 26.63
CA ALA A 67 7.39 -11.19 25.97
C ALA A 67 6.15 -10.75 26.76
N PRO A 68 6.03 -9.46 27.14
CA PRO A 68 4.91 -9.01 27.94
C PRO A 68 3.62 -9.46 27.26
N ALA A 69 2.72 -10.06 28.06
CA ALA A 69 1.42 -10.50 27.58
C ALA A 69 0.79 -9.38 26.76
N LEU A 70 0.30 -9.73 25.56
CA LEU A 70 -0.43 -8.80 24.72
C LEU A 70 -1.49 -8.11 25.58
N THR A 71 -1.51 -6.77 25.58
CA THR A 71 -2.57 -6.02 26.27
C THR A 71 -3.95 -6.52 25.82
N PRO A 72 -5.02 -6.41 26.61
CA PRO A 72 -6.36 -6.88 26.22
C PRO A 72 -6.79 -6.40 24.82
N ARG A 73 -6.44 -5.15 24.48
CA ARG A 73 -6.64 -4.54 23.14
C ARG A 73 -5.84 -5.22 22.02
N GLN A 74 -4.65 -5.72 22.31
CA GLN A 74 -3.84 -6.54 21.40
C GLN A 74 -4.31 -8.02 21.38
N ALA A 75 -4.92 -8.49 22.46
CA ALA A 75 -5.52 -9.83 22.58
C ALA A 75 -6.86 -9.97 21.82
N ASP A 76 -7.53 -8.85 21.58
CA ASP A 76 -8.75 -8.74 20.77
C ASP A 76 -8.49 -8.88 19.25
N GLY A 77 -7.25 -9.05 18.82
CA GLY A 77 -6.86 -9.43 17.46
C GLY A 77 -5.97 -8.40 16.78
N VAL A 78 -4.94 -8.89 16.09
CA VAL A 78 -4.02 -8.09 15.28
C VAL A 78 -4.63 -7.90 13.89
N THR A 79 -4.83 -6.65 13.47
CA THR A 79 -5.18 -6.33 12.09
C THR A 79 -3.93 -6.34 11.21
N THR A 80 -3.99 -6.99 10.05
CA THR A 80 -2.94 -6.90 9.00
C THR A 80 -3.34 -5.90 7.90
N ALA A 81 -4.21 -4.94 8.23
CA ALA A 81 -4.60 -3.86 7.33
C ALA A 81 -3.43 -2.93 6.98
N ARG A 82 -2.46 -2.78 7.89
CA ARG A 82 -1.23 -2.03 7.65
C ARG A 82 -0.11 -3.00 7.33
N SER A 83 0.56 -2.78 6.20
CA SER A 83 1.62 -3.67 5.73
C SER A 83 2.82 -3.65 6.67
N VAL A 84 3.19 -4.84 7.16
CA VAL A 84 4.44 -5.05 7.89
C VAL A 84 5.64 -4.69 7.02
N TYR A 85 5.61 -4.98 5.71
CA TYR A 85 6.72 -4.71 4.81
C TYR A 85 6.98 -3.21 4.63
N TYR A 86 5.94 -2.41 4.43
CA TYR A 86 6.10 -0.96 4.40
C TYR A 86 6.51 -0.43 5.78
N GLY A 87 5.95 -0.99 6.85
CA GLY A 87 6.34 -0.68 8.22
C GLY A 87 7.83 -0.93 8.52
N LEU A 88 8.42 -2.01 8.00
CA LEU A 88 9.85 -2.30 8.13
C LEU A 88 10.69 -1.22 7.44
N THR A 89 10.31 -0.84 6.21
CA THR A 89 10.96 0.27 5.49
C THR A 89 10.81 1.59 6.24
N TYR A 90 9.65 1.83 6.85
CA TYR A 90 9.41 2.99 7.69
C TYR A 90 10.38 2.98 8.88
N VAL A 91 10.39 1.92 9.70
CA VAL A 91 11.28 1.85 10.87
C VAL A 91 12.75 2.03 10.47
N ALA A 92 13.18 1.39 9.39
CA ALA A 92 14.55 1.56 8.87
C ALA A 92 14.85 3.01 8.49
N GLY A 93 13.96 3.67 7.73
CA GLY A 93 14.09 5.08 7.40
C GLY A 93 14.12 5.96 8.65
N TYR A 94 13.22 5.71 9.61
CA TYR A 94 13.14 6.45 10.85
C TYR A 94 14.44 6.36 11.67
N TRP A 95 15.06 5.19 11.74
CA TRP A 95 16.36 5.03 12.41
C TRP A 95 17.52 5.70 11.68
N LEU A 96 17.48 5.78 10.35
CA LEU A 96 18.54 6.41 9.56
C LEU A 96 18.50 7.95 9.61
N GLY A 97 17.31 8.55 9.72
CA GLY A 97 17.18 10.01 9.67
C GLY A 97 15.77 10.52 9.92
N GLY A 98 15.00 9.81 10.75
CA GLY A 98 13.61 10.14 11.03
C GLY A 98 12.69 9.98 9.81
N VAL A 99 11.54 10.66 9.86
CA VAL A 99 10.56 10.63 8.77
C VAL A 99 11.11 11.19 7.44
N TRP A 100 12.12 12.06 7.50
CA TRP A 100 12.77 12.64 6.32
C TRP A 100 13.52 11.60 5.50
N ALA A 101 14.22 10.66 6.14
CA ALA A 101 14.93 9.61 5.42
C ALA A 101 13.97 8.65 4.69
N LEU A 102 12.80 8.38 5.25
CA LEU A 102 11.73 7.64 4.56
C LEU A 102 11.26 8.39 3.31
N ALA A 103 10.88 9.66 3.46
CA ALA A 103 10.41 10.50 2.35
C ALA A 103 11.48 10.66 1.26
N LEU A 104 12.75 10.85 1.65
CA LEU A 104 13.87 10.91 0.72
C LEU A 104 14.05 9.58 -0.03
N GLY A 105 13.97 8.44 0.65
CA GLY A 105 14.00 7.12 0.01
C GLY A 105 12.89 6.94 -1.02
N GLN A 106 11.66 7.31 -0.68
CA GLN A 106 10.52 7.31 -1.61
C GLN A 106 10.75 8.23 -2.81
N ALA A 107 11.29 9.43 -2.58
CA ALA A 107 11.60 10.40 -3.62
C ALA A 107 12.70 9.90 -4.57
N LEU A 108 13.74 9.24 -4.05
CA LEU A 108 14.83 8.67 -4.86
C LEU A 108 14.34 7.51 -5.72
N VAL A 109 13.53 6.58 -5.18
CA VAL A 109 12.94 5.49 -5.97
C VAL A 109 12.01 6.04 -7.04
N THR A 110 11.20 7.04 -6.70
CA THR A 110 10.30 7.72 -7.65
C THR A 110 11.09 8.39 -8.76
N LEU A 111 12.12 9.16 -8.42
CA LEU A 111 12.97 9.84 -9.39
C LEU A 111 13.69 8.84 -10.30
N ALA A 112 14.21 7.74 -9.75
CA ALA A 112 14.83 6.68 -10.54
C ALA A 112 13.83 6.06 -11.52
N ALA A 113 12.63 5.72 -11.08
CA ALA A 113 11.57 5.18 -11.93
C ALA A 113 11.18 6.16 -13.05
N LEU A 114 10.98 7.44 -12.72
CA LEU A 114 10.67 8.48 -13.71
C LEU A 114 11.76 8.65 -14.75
N VAL A 115 13.03 8.70 -14.33
CA VAL A 115 14.17 8.84 -15.24
C VAL A 115 14.30 7.62 -16.15
N LEU A 116 14.17 6.41 -15.60
CA LEU A 116 14.23 5.17 -16.39
C LEU A 116 13.07 5.09 -17.38
N ALA A 117 11.85 5.41 -16.98
CA ALA A 117 10.70 5.45 -17.88
C ALA A 117 10.90 6.49 -19.00
N ALA A 118 11.35 7.70 -18.66
CA ALA A 118 11.58 8.77 -19.62
C ALA A 118 12.71 8.48 -20.63
N ARG A 119 13.68 7.62 -20.27
CA ARG A 119 14.72 7.18 -21.22
C ARG A 119 14.15 6.41 -22.40
N HIS A 120 13.04 5.69 -22.22
CA HIS A 120 12.38 4.93 -23.29
C HIS A 120 11.24 5.72 -23.94
N ALA A 121 10.41 6.38 -23.14
CA ALA A 121 9.18 7.01 -23.62
C ALA A 121 9.39 8.42 -24.21
N VAL A 122 10.49 9.11 -23.87
CA VAL A 122 10.71 10.52 -24.18
C VAL A 122 12.06 10.72 -24.87
N PRO A 123 12.14 10.57 -26.22
CA PRO A 123 13.35 10.81 -26.99
C PRO A 123 13.61 12.32 -27.19
N LEU A 124 13.59 13.08 -26.10
CA LEU A 124 13.88 14.52 -26.08
C LEU A 124 15.31 14.78 -25.59
N ASP A 125 15.81 15.98 -25.89
CA ASP A 125 17.05 16.48 -25.30
C ASP A 125 16.95 16.57 -23.76
N PRO A 126 18.10 16.61 -23.04
CA PRO A 126 18.13 16.59 -21.58
C PRO A 126 17.26 17.67 -20.92
N MET A 127 17.18 18.87 -21.48
CA MET A 127 16.43 19.98 -20.88
C MET A 127 14.93 19.79 -21.02
N ARG A 128 14.46 19.43 -22.21
CA ARG A 128 13.05 19.10 -22.40
C ARG A 128 12.63 17.89 -21.56
N ARG A 129 13.50 16.88 -21.42
CA ARG A 129 13.22 15.73 -20.55
C ARG A 129 13.06 16.15 -19.08
N ILE A 130 13.94 17.00 -18.55
CA ILE A 130 13.79 17.56 -17.20
C ILE A 130 12.51 18.37 -17.07
N ALA A 131 12.15 19.17 -18.08
CA ALA A 131 10.90 19.94 -18.07
C ALA A 131 9.66 19.03 -18.01
N VAL A 132 9.62 17.95 -18.81
CA VAL A 132 8.51 16.97 -18.75
C VAL A 132 8.45 16.30 -17.39
N LEU A 133 9.59 15.85 -16.85
CA LEU A 133 9.63 15.23 -15.52
C LEU A 133 9.20 16.21 -14.42
N GLY A 134 9.57 17.49 -14.55
CA GLY A 134 9.16 18.55 -13.62
C GLY A 134 7.65 18.81 -13.70
N ALA A 135 7.09 18.83 -14.91
CA ALA A 135 5.65 18.93 -15.12
C ALA A 135 4.91 17.73 -14.50
N VAL A 136 5.40 16.51 -14.68
CA VAL A 136 4.84 15.32 -14.02
C VAL A 136 4.91 15.46 -12.49
N ALA A 137 6.07 15.84 -11.94
CA ALA A 137 6.25 15.98 -10.50
C ALA A 137 5.34 17.04 -9.86
N LEU A 138 5.13 18.17 -10.54
CA LEU A 138 4.43 19.34 -9.99
C LEU A 138 2.94 19.42 -10.35
N LEU A 139 2.51 18.85 -11.50
CA LEU A 139 1.14 19.02 -12.01
C LEU A 139 0.23 17.80 -11.78
N THR A 140 0.77 16.66 -11.33
CA THR A 140 -0.03 15.43 -11.11
C THR A 140 -0.36 15.14 -9.65
N GLY A 141 0.18 15.94 -8.71
CA GLY A 141 0.11 15.66 -7.27
C GLY A 141 1.13 14.63 -6.78
N LEU A 142 2.00 14.11 -7.66
CA LEU A 142 3.03 13.11 -7.31
C LEU A 142 3.90 13.55 -6.12
N ASN A 143 4.28 14.81 -6.05
CA ASN A 143 5.08 15.35 -4.95
C ASN A 143 4.40 15.21 -3.57
N PHE A 144 3.07 15.26 -3.48
CA PHE A 144 2.34 15.01 -2.23
C PHE A 144 2.40 13.54 -1.82
N PHE A 145 2.20 12.62 -2.77
CA PHE A 145 2.27 11.18 -2.50
C PHE A 145 3.70 10.73 -2.14
N VAL A 146 4.72 11.33 -2.76
CA VAL A 146 6.12 11.00 -2.47
C VAL A 146 6.49 11.32 -1.02
N VAL A 147 6.01 12.44 -0.49
CA VAL A 147 6.35 12.87 0.88
C VAL A 147 5.37 12.39 1.94
N ALA A 148 4.27 11.76 1.55
CA ALA A 148 3.38 11.11 2.48
C ALA A 148 4.06 9.86 3.07
N ALA A 149 4.03 9.72 4.39
CA ALA A 149 4.48 8.51 5.09
C ALA A 149 3.44 7.38 4.93
N MET A 150 3.17 7.04 3.66
CA MET A 150 2.22 6.06 3.17
C MET A 150 2.77 5.37 1.91
N PRO A 151 2.34 4.13 1.63
CA PRO A 151 2.81 3.37 0.47
C PRO A 151 2.17 3.79 -0.87
N ASP A 152 1.25 4.74 -0.88
CA ASP A 152 0.34 5.05 -1.99
C ASP A 152 1.06 5.48 -3.28
N VAL A 153 2.22 6.15 -3.17
CA VAL A 153 3.06 6.47 -4.33
C VAL A 153 3.44 5.22 -5.14
N PHE A 154 3.59 4.08 -4.47
CA PHE A 154 3.96 2.82 -5.11
C PHE A 154 2.85 2.23 -5.98
N ALA A 155 1.58 2.62 -5.80
CA ALA A 155 0.51 2.25 -6.73
C ALA A 155 0.79 2.81 -8.14
N GLY A 156 1.06 4.11 -8.23
CA GLY A 156 1.39 4.78 -9.48
C GLY A 156 2.68 4.26 -10.09
N LEU A 157 3.71 4.04 -9.27
CA LEU A 157 4.98 3.47 -9.71
C LEU A 157 4.84 2.03 -10.22
N MET A 158 3.99 1.21 -9.61
CA MET A 158 3.69 -0.14 -10.07
C MET A 158 2.99 -0.12 -11.44
N LEU A 159 2.01 0.77 -11.64
CA LEU A 159 1.35 0.92 -12.93
C LEU A 159 2.32 1.43 -14.02
N LEU A 160 3.20 2.37 -13.66
CA LEU A 160 4.29 2.80 -14.53
C LEU A 160 5.23 1.64 -14.90
N ALA A 161 5.59 0.79 -13.92
CA ALA A 161 6.43 -0.38 -14.13
C ALA A 161 5.79 -1.37 -15.11
N VAL A 162 4.49 -1.68 -14.93
CA VAL A 162 3.73 -2.54 -15.85
C VAL A 162 3.74 -1.94 -17.27
N ALA A 163 3.43 -0.65 -17.41
CA ALA A 163 3.40 0.02 -18.70
C ALA A 163 4.78 0.00 -19.39
N VAL A 164 5.85 0.30 -18.67
CA VAL A 164 7.22 0.36 -19.20
C VAL A 164 7.70 -1.04 -19.61
N VAL A 165 7.44 -2.07 -18.81
CA VAL A 165 7.81 -3.46 -19.14
C VAL A 165 7.05 -3.92 -20.40
N LEU A 166 5.72 -3.75 -20.45
CA LEU A 166 4.94 -4.21 -21.59
C LEU A 166 5.24 -3.44 -22.88
N ALA A 167 5.66 -2.17 -22.81
CA ALA A 167 6.00 -1.38 -23.98
C ALA A 167 7.45 -1.55 -24.46
N TYR A 168 8.40 -1.74 -23.53
CA TYR A 168 9.84 -1.58 -23.82
C TYR A 168 10.73 -2.76 -23.41
N ALA A 169 10.19 -3.84 -22.83
CA ALA A 169 10.99 -4.99 -22.37
C ALA A 169 12.06 -5.50 -23.36
N PRO A 170 11.80 -5.66 -24.67
CA PRO A 170 12.80 -6.18 -25.61
C PRO A 170 14.04 -5.29 -25.77
N ARG A 171 13.94 -3.99 -25.46
CA ARG A 171 15.01 -2.99 -25.65
C ARG A 171 15.74 -2.65 -24.35
N MET A 172 15.36 -3.29 -23.25
CA MET A 172 15.77 -2.92 -21.91
C MET A 172 16.89 -3.83 -21.39
N PRO A 173 17.92 -3.30 -20.73
CA PRO A 173 18.93 -4.14 -20.08
C PRO A 173 18.34 -4.93 -18.91
N ARG A 174 18.91 -6.12 -18.64
CA ARG A 174 18.39 -7.04 -17.62
C ARG A 174 18.24 -6.42 -16.22
N LEU A 175 19.20 -5.59 -15.80
CA LEU A 175 19.14 -4.94 -14.47
C LEU A 175 17.97 -3.96 -14.36
N GLU A 176 17.66 -3.24 -15.44
CA GLU A 176 16.52 -2.34 -15.46
C GLU A 176 15.20 -3.12 -15.47
N TYR A 177 15.15 -4.25 -16.20
CA TYR A 177 13.99 -5.14 -16.17
C TYR A 177 13.75 -5.73 -14.77
N LEU A 178 14.81 -6.18 -14.08
CA LEU A 178 14.74 -6.66 -12.70
C LEU A 178 14.34 -5.55 -11.71
N PHE A 179 14.78 -4.30 -11.95
CA PHE A 179 14.33 -3.16 -11.16
C PHE A 179 12.81 -2.99 -11.24
N TRP A 180 12.23 -3.05 -12.44
CA TRP A 180 10.77 -2.93 -12.60
C TRP A 180 9.99 -4.09 -11.99
N LEU A 181 10.47 -5.33 -12.14
CA LEU A 181 9.87 -6.49 -11.47
C LEU A 181 9.96 -6.38 -9.94
N GLY A 182 11.11 -5.96 -9.42
CA GLY A 182 11.32 -5.73 -8.00
C GLY A 182 10.42 -4.63 -7.44
N LEU A 183 10.23 -3.55 -8.20
CA LEU A 183 9.34 -2.44 -7.84
C LEU A 183 7.87 -2.90 -7.76
N ILE A 184 7.41 -3.77 -8.67
CA ILE A 184 6.06 -4.34 -8.63
C ILE A 184 5.89 -5.26 -7.42
N ALA A 185 6.85 -6.16 -7.17
CA ALA A 185 6.81 -7.03 -5.99
C ALA A 185 6.79 -6.21 -4.69
N LEU A 186 7.63 -5.18 -4.60
CA LEU A 186 7.68 -4.29 -3.44
C LEU A 186 6.37 -3.52 -3.25
N ALA A 187 5.81 -2.96 -4.32
CA ALA A 187 4.53 -2.27 -4.28
C ALA A 187 3.41 -3.21 -3.80
N GLY A 188 3.36 -4.45 -4.30
CA GLY A 188 2.41 -5.46 -3.86
C GLY A 188 2.56 -5.84 -2.38
N LEU A 189 3.80 -5.93 -1.88
CA LEU A 189 4.08 -6.16 -0.45
C LEU A 189 3.64 -4.99 0.42
N TYR A 190 3.77 -3.75 -0.08
CA TYR A 190 3.43 -2.55 0.66
C TYR A 190 1.93 -2.32 0.84
N HIS A 191 1.08 -2.84 -0.04
CA HIS A 191 -0.37 -2.71 0.15
C HIS A 191 -1.16 -3.79 -0.59
N LYS A 192 -2.11 -4.46 0.10
CA LYS A 192 -2.95 -5.52 -0.51
C LYS A 192 -3.79 -5.00 -1.69
N ALA A 193 -4.26 -3.74 -1.63
CA ALA A 193 -4.99 -3.12 -2.73
C ALA A 193 -4.16 -3.00 -4.03
N HIS A 194 -2.83 -2.87 -3.94
CA HIS A 194 -1.97 -2.86 -5.12
C HIS A 194 -2.02 -4.21 -5.87
N LEU A 195 -2.18 -5.33 -5.15
CA LEU A 195 -2.35 -6.65 -5.78
C LEU A 195 -3.65 -6.72 -6.59
N ALA A 196 -4.74 -6.16 -6.06
CA ALA A 196 -6.02 -6.10 -6.79
C ALA A 196 -5.89 -5.22 -8.04
N ILE A 197 -5.28 -4.02 -7.90
CA ILE A 197 -5.01 -3.12 -9.02
C ILE A 197 -4.14 -3.80 -10.08
N LEU A 198 -3.08 -4.49 -9.67
CA LEU A 198 -2.19 -5.24 -10.56
C LEU A 198 -2.96 -6.34 -11.29
N ALA A 199 -3.74 -7.15 -10.58
CA ALA A 199 -4.50 -8.24 -11.16
C ALA A 199 -5.49 -7.73 -12.22
N VAL A 200 -6.27 -6.70 -11.91
CA VAL A 200 -7.19 -6.07 -12.89
C VAL A 200 -6.41 -5.51 -14.08
N THR A 201 -5.32 -4.79 -13.83
CA THR A 201 -4.49 -4.22 -14.91
C THR A 201 -3.95 -5.30 -15.85
N LEU A 202 -3.44 -6.41 -15.31
CA LEU A 202 -2.91 -7.51 -16.11
C LEU A 202 -4.01 -8.25 -16.88
N VAL A 203 -5.18 -8.47 -16.28
CA VAL A 203 -6.34 -9.07 -16.96
C VAL A 203 -6.80 -8.21 -18.13
N LEU A 204 -6.90 -6.90 -17.93
CA LEU A 204 -7.30 -5.96 -19.00
C LEU A 204 -6.22 -5.82 -20.08
N ALA A 205 -4.94 -5.88 -19.72
CA ALA A 205 -3.84 -5.80 -20.68
C ALA A 205 -3.66 -7.10 -21.48
N ALA A 206 -3.93 -8.27 -20.88
CA ALA A 206 -3.70 -9.58 -21.48
C ALA A 206 -4.23 -9.71 -22.93
N PRO A 207 -5.52 -9.46 -23.24
CA PRO A 207 -6.02 -9.64 -24.61
C PRO A 207 -5.31 -8.74 -25.65
N LEU A 208 -4.80 -7.58 -25.22
CA LEU A 208 -4.15 -6.61 -26.11
C LEU A 208 -2.70 -6.99 -26.45
N VAL A 209 -1.98 -7.58 -25.49
CA VAL A 209 -0.52 -7.76 -25.61
C VAL A 209 -0.05 -9.22 -25.51
N TRP A 210 -0.93 -10.18 -25.20
CA TRP A 210 -0.54 -11.58 -24.93
C TRP A 210 0.34 -12.21 -26.03
N ARG A 211 -0.03 -12.03 -27.30
CA ARG A 211 0.70 -12.64 -28.43
C ARG A 211 2.15 -12.16 -28.56
N ARG A 212 2.47 -10.97 -28.04
CA ARG A 212 3.81 -10.36 -28.12
C ARG A 212 4.55 -10.39 -26.79
N HIS A 213 3.83 -10.27 -25.68
CA HIS A 213 4.37 -10.03 -24.35
C HIS A 213 3.86 -11.03 -23.29
N GLY A 214 3.38 -12.22 -23.70
CA GLY A 214 2.86 -13.24 -22.78
C GLY A 214 3.86 -13.63 -21.67
N ARG A 215 5.15 -13.76 -22.01
CA ARG A 215 6.20 -14.02 -21.00
C ARG A 215 6.29 -12.89 -19.98
N ASP A 216 6.27 -11.64 -20.44
CA ASP A 216 6.38 -10.48 -19.55
C ASP A 216 5.16 -10.39 -18.65
N LEU A 217 3.94 -10.61 -19.18
CA LEU A 217 2.72 -10.71 -18.37
C LEU A 217 2.82 -11.77 -17.27
N LEU A 218 3.34 -12.96 -17.58
CA LEU A 218 3.54 -14.03 -16.60
C LEU A 218 4.57 -13.65 -15.53
N LEU A 219 5.64 -12.94 -15.89
CA LEU A 219 6.64 -12.46 -14.93
C LEU A 219 6.10 -11.34 -14.04
N LEU A 220 5.30 -10.42 -14.59
CA LEU A 220 4.59 -9.39 -13.84
C LEU A 220 3.57 -10.01 -12.87
N ALA A 221 2.82 -11.01 -13.34
CA ALA A 221 1.92 -11.79 -12.49
C ALA A 221 2.69 -12.54 -11.41
N GLY A 222 3.84 -13.13 -11.74
CA GLY A 222 4.73 -13.80 -10.79
C GLY A 222 5.24 -12.88 -9.68
N ALA A 223 5.57 -11.63 -10.00
CA ALA A 223 5.92 -10.61 -8.99
C ALA A 223 4.74 -10.31 -8.05
N GLY A 224 3.52 -10.25 -8.59
CA GLY A 224 2.29 -10.13 -7.80
C GLY A 224 2.03 -11.34 -6.89
N VAL A 225 2.21 -12.55 -7.42
CA VAL A 225 2.08 -13.81 -6.64
C VAL A 225 3.12 -13.86 -5.52
N LEU A 226 4.37 -13.46 -5.77
CA LEU A 226 5.40 -13.39 -4.74
C LEU A 226 4.99 -12.44 -3.61
N ALA A 227 4.47 -11.27 -3.95
CA ALA A 227 3.97 -10.33 -2.95
C ALA A 227 2.76 -10.88 -2.17
N TRP A 228 1.84 -11.56 -2.85
CA TRP A 228 0.71 -12.24 -2.20
C TRP A 228 1.17 -13.32 -1.21
N VAL A 229 2.14 -14.16 -1.61
CA VAL A 229 2.77 -15.15 -0.71
C VAL A 229 3.37 -14.48 0.52
N GLY A 230 3.98 -13.30 0.36
CA GLY A 230 4.45 -12.49 1.49
C GLY A 230 3.34 -12.14 2.48
N HIS A 231 2.20 -11.64 1.99
CA HIS A 231 1.04 -11.35 2.87
C HIS A 231 0.52 -12.60 3.58
N VAL A 232 0.42 -13.73 2.87
CA VAL A 232 0.02 -15.01 3.47
C VAL A 232 1.00 -15.44 4.56
N ALA A 233 2.30 -15.27 4.34
CA ALA A 233 3.32 -15.59 5.33
C ALA A 233 3.17 -14.76 6.62
N VAL A 234 2.85 -13.46 6.48
CA VAL A 234 2.57 -12.59 7.64
C VAL A 234 1.30 -13.04 8.37
N ASP A 235 0.21 -13.34 7.65
CA ASP A 235 -1.04 -13.78 8.27
C ASP A 235 -0.85 -15.12 9.03
N VAL A 236 -0.09 -16.05 8.46
CA VAL A 236 0.30 -17.31 9.14
C VAL A 236 1.17 -17.05 10.37
N ALA A 237 2.15 -16.15 10.27
CA ALA A 237 3.02 -15.80 11.40
C ALA A 237 2.22 -15.16 12.55
N VAL A 238 1.29 -14.25 12.25
CA VAL A 238 0.38 -13.64 13.22
C VAL A 238 -0.51 -14.70 13.87
N THR A 239 -1.05 -15.63 13.08
CA THR A 239 -1.89 -16.72 13.58
C THR A 239 -1.11 -17.61 14.55
N LYS A 240 0.12 -17.99 14.20
CA LYS A 240 1.01 -18.79 15.07
C LYS A 240 1.38 -18.06 16.36
N ALA A 241 1.63 -16.74 16.28
CA ALA A 241 2.04 -15.94 17.44
C ALA A 241 0.89 -15.62 18.41
N THR A 242 -0.33 -15.47 17.90
CA THR A 242 -1.49 -15.00 18.69
C THR A 242 -2.55 -16.08 18.94
N GLY A 243 -2.43 -17.24 18.28
CA GLY A 243 -3.45 -18.29 18.26
C GLY A 243 -4.73 -17.92 17.49
N LYS A 244 -4.77 -16.75 16.85
CA LYS A 244 -5.97 -16.18 16.23
C LYS A 244 -5.65 -15.62 14.84
N PRO A 245 -6.40 -15.94 13.78
CA PRO A 245 -6.17 -15.34 12.48
C PRO A 245 -6.46 -13.82 12.49
N PRO A 246 -5.75 -13.02 11.68
CA PRO A 246 -6.04 -11.61 11.53
C PRO A 246 -7.40 -11.39 10.87
N ILE A 247 -8.09 -10.32 11.27
CA ILE A 247 -9.38 -9.94 10.69
C ILE A 247 -9.13 -8.78 9.72
N ALA A 248 -9.49 -8.97 8.46
CA ALA A 248 -9.42 -7.92 7.45
C ALA A 248 -10.60 -6.94 7.62
N PRO A 249 -10.35 -5.63 7.73
CA PRO A 249 -11.43 -4.65 7.75
C PRO A 249 -12.22 -4.66 6.44
N PRO A 250 -13.56 -4.65 6.47
CA PRO A 250 -14.38 -4.75 5.27
C PRO A 250 -14.54 -3.36 4.60
N PHE A 251 -13.47 -2.86 3.98
CA PHE A 251 -13.42 -1.51 3.40
C PHE A 251 -14.51 -1.23 2.36
N LEU A 252 -14.85 -2.20 1.52
CA LEU A 252 -15.92 -2.04 0.53
C LEU A 252 -17.30 -1.89 1.18
N LEU A 253 -17.58 -2.69 2.22
CA LEU A 253 -18.81 -2.54 2.99
C LEU A 253 -18.84 -1.16 3.67
N ALA A 254 -17.75 -0.77 4.31
CA ALA A 254 -17.64 0.54 4.96
C ALA A 254 -17.90 1.69 3.98
N ARG A 255 -17.43 1.58 2.73
CA ARG A 255 -17.71 2.56 1.69
C ARG A 255 -19.20 2.62 1.33
N LEU A 256 -19.84 1.47 1.15
CA LEU A 256 -21.28 1.41 0.85
C LEU A 256 -22.16 1.85 2.04
N VAL A 257 -21.70 1.67 3.27
CA VAL A 257 -22.33 2.23 4.48
C VAL A 257 -22.18 3.76 4.48
N GLY A 258 -20.99 4.28 4.17
CA GLY A 258 -20.72 5.71 4.02
C GLY A 258 -21.59 6.40 2.98
N ASP A 259 -21.83 5.72 1.86
CA ASP A 259 -22.69 6.21 0.78
C ASP A 259 -24.20 5.91 1.04
N GLY A 260 -24.55 5.26 2.16
CA GLY A 260 -25.93 4.94 2.56
C GLY A 260 -26.62 3.82 1.77
N THR A 261 -25.94 3.21 0.80
CA THR A 261 -26.52 2.15 -0.05
C THR A 261 -26.60 0.81 0.67
N ALA A 262 -25.58 0.47 1.46
CA ALA A 262 -25.59 -0.75 2.27
C ALA A 262 -26.67 -0.71 3.37
N GLU A 263 -26.91 0.46 3.97
CA GLU A 263 -27.99 0.64 4.95
C GLU A 263 -29.35 0.27 4.33
N ARG A 264 -29.64 0.79 3.14
CA ARG A 264 -30.89 0.51 2.44
C ARG A 264 -31.07 -1.00 2.20
N TYR A 265 -30.03 -1.66 1.70
CA TYR A 265 -30.02 -3.11 1.52
C TYR A 265 -30.24 -3.87 2.84
N LEU A 266 -29.56 -3.44 3.91
CA LEU A 266 -29.69 -4.06 5.23
C LEU A 266 -31.10 -3.88 5.81
N ARG A 267 -31.77 -2.73 5.60
CA ARG A 267 -33.17 -2.55 6.02
C ARG A 267 -34.12 -3.58 5.38
N ASP A 268 -33.86 -3.98 4.14
CA ASP A 268 -34.68 -4.96 3.42
C ASP A 268 -34.38 -6.41 3.82
N VAL A 269 -33.15 -6.68 4.25
CA VAL A 269 -32.63 -8.04 4.50
C VAL A 269 -32.65 -8.42 5.98
N CYS A 270 -32.38 -7.50 6.90
CA CYS A 270 -32.33 -7.75 8.34
C CYS A 270 -33.62 -8.34 8.93
N PRO A 271 -34.83 -8.02 8.44
CA PRO A 271 -36.04 -8.70 8.90
C PRO A 271 -36.12 -10.19 8.53
N LYS A 272 -35.32 -10.61 7.53
CA LYS A 272 -35.35 -11.96 6.94
C LYS A 272 -34.11 -12.78 7.29
N GLN A 273 -33.00 -12.13 7.64
CA GLN A 273 -31.71 -12.75 7.90
C GLN A 273 -31.11 -12.23 9.20
N ASN A 274 -30.52 -13.13 9.98
CA ASN A 274 -29.86 -12.78 11.24
C ASN A 274 -28.36 -12.51 11.03
N LEU A 275 -28.04 -11.43 10.30
CA LEU A 275 -26.66 -10.99 10.06
C LEU A 275 -26.11 -10.26 11.29
N ALA A 276 -24.83 -10.41 11.60
CA ALA A 276 -24.23 -9.70 12.75
C ALA A 276 -24.24 -8.18 12.54
N THR A 277 -24.15 -7.73 11.28
CA THR A 277 -24.22 -6.34 10.86
C THR A 277 -25.59 -5.71 11.15
N CYS A 278 -26.67 -6.51 11.21
CA CYS A 278 -28.02 -6.02 11.49
C CYS A 278 -28.16 -5.44 12.91
N ALA A 279 -27.32 -5.87 13.85
CA ALA A 279 -27.30 -5.34 15.21
C ALA A 279 -26.84 -3.87 15.28
N PHE A 280 -26.30 -3.33 14.19
CA PHE A 280 -25.76 -1.97 14.10
C PHE A 280 -26.51 -1.10 13.07
N LEU A 281 -27.66 -1.57 12.57
CA LEU A 281 -28.41 -0.89 11.52
C LEU A 281 -28.95 0.48 11.95
N ASP A 282 -29.23 0.64 13.24
CA ASP A 282 -29.67 1.90 13.87
C ASP A 282 -28.59 2.99 13.86
N LYS A 283 -27.32 2.61 13.76
CA LYS A 283 -26.18 3.54 13.64
C LYS A 283 -25.88 3.97 12.21
N MET A 284 -26.60 3.43 11.22
CA MET A 284 -26.36 3.69 9.80
C MET A 284 -27.37 4.74 9.26
N PRO A 285 -26.96 5.60 8.30
CA PRO A 285 -25.65 5.61 7.65
C PRO A 285 -24.61 6.36 8.51
N MET A 286 -23.35 6.02 8.34
CA MET A 286 -22.23 6.65 9.05
C MET A 286 -21.00 6.68 8.15
N THR A 287 -20.04 7.56 8.43
CA THR A 287 -18.82 7.64 7.60
C THR A 287 -18.06 6.31 7.62
N GLU A 288 -17.34 6.01 6.55
CA GLU A 288 -16.50 4.81 6.46
C GLU A 288 -15.46 4.76 7.58
N ASN A 289 -14.96 5.94 8.00
CA ASN A 289 -14.00 6.05 9.08
C ASN A 289 -14.64 5.72 10.43
N ASP A 290 -15.85 6.20 10.69
CA ASP A 290 -16.56 5.88 11.93
C ASP A 290 -16.94 4.40 12.00
N PHE A 291 -17.41 3.85 10.88
CA PHE A 291 -17.73 2.43 10.77
C PHE A 291 -16.51 1.55 11.09
N LEU A 292 -15.33 1.89 10.56
CA LEU A 292 -14.12 1.06 10.67
C LEU A 292 -13.33 1.29 11.97
N TRP A 293 -13.19 2.55 12.41
CA TRP A 293 -12.11 2.95 13.30
C TRP A 293 -12.54 3.74 14.54
N SER A 294 -13.76 4.27 14.57
CA SER A 294 -14.22 5.04 15.73
C SER A 294 -14.29 4.19 16.99
N HIS A 295 -13.99 4.80 18.14
CA HIS A 295 -14.17 4.20 19.47
C HIS A 295 -15.30 4.89 20.25
N ASP A 296 -16.01 5.83 19.62
CA ASP A 296 -17.21 6.43 20.17
C ASP A 296 -18.32 5.36 20.20
N PRO A 297 -18.87 4.97 21.38
CA PRO A 297 -19.91 3.95 21.48
C PRO A 297 -21.13 4.24 20.60
N ASP A 298 -21.47 5.52 20.41
CA ASP A 298 -22.64 5.96 19.65
C ASP A 298 -22.36 5.98 18.14
N ARG A 299 -21.09 6.05 17.74
CA ARG A 299 -20.66 6.15 16.35
C ARG A 299 -19.56 5.13 16.04
N SER A 300 -19.78 3.88 16.40
CA SER A 300 -18.84 2.80 16.11
C SER A 300 -19.52 1.48 15.84
N VAL A 301 -18.95 0.76 14.87
CA VAL A 301 -19.27 -0.63 14.54
C VAL A 301 -18.02 -1.48 14.70
N MET A 302 -17.10 -1.46 13.74
CA MET A 302 -15.90 -2.30 13.80
C MET A 302 -14.94 -1.87 14.91
N GLY A 303 -14.74 -0.57 15.14
CA GLY A 303 -13.77 -0.08 16.12
C GLY A 303 -14.17 -0.32 17.59
N GLY A 304 -15.47 -0.50 17.86
CA GLY A 304 -16.03 -0.74 19.19
C GLY A 304 -16.51 -2.18 19.42
N ALA A 305 -16.68 -2.98 18.37
CA ALA A 305 -17.11 -4.37 18.47
C ALA A 305 -16.01 -5.31 19.00
N ASP A 306 -16.44 -6.32 19.75
CA ASP A 306 -15.57 -7.42 20.14
C ASP A 306 -15.04 -8.19 18.91
N ARG A 307 -14.05 -9.08 19.13
CA ARG A 307 -13.42 -9.83 18.04
C ARG A 307 -14.39 -10.76 17.30
N GLN A 308 -15.28 -11.44 18.01
CA GLN A 308 -16.22 -12.39 17.41
C GLN A 308 -17.20 -11.65 16.49
N THR A 309 -17.73 -10.53 16.96
CA THR A 309 -18.60 -9.64 16.20
C THR A 309 -17.88 -9.09 14.97
N ARG A 310 -16.65 -8.59 15.12
CA ARG A 310 -15.84 -8.14 13.96
C ARG A 310 -15.58 -9.25 12.94
N ALA A 311 -15.31 -10.48 13.39
CA ALA A 311 -15.08 -11.61 12.51
C ALA A 311 -16.36 -12.01 11.76
N ALA A 312 -17.51 -11.97 12.43
CA ALA A 312 -18.81 -12.23 11.81
C ALA A 312 -19.13 -11.17 10.73
N ILE A 313 -18.99 -9.88 11.06
CA ILE A 313 -19.18 -8.76 10.11
C ILE A 313 -18.24 -8.89 8.91
N ALA A 314 -16.96 -9.21 9.13
CA ALA A 314 -16.02 -9.41 8.04
C ALA A 314 -16.39 -10.60 7.13
N ALA A 315 -16.95 -11.68 7.70
CA ALA A 315 -17.36 -12.86 6.94
C ALA A 315 -18.59 -12.61 6.07
N GLU A 316 -19.56 -11.82 6.53
CA GLU A 316 -20.78 -11.49 5.79
C GLU A 316 -20.62 -10.29 4.84
N ALA A 317 -19.57 -9.48 5.01
CA ALA A 317 -19.33 -8.26 4.22
C ALA A 317 -19.37 -8.47 2.71
N GLY A 318 -18.78 -9.56 2.20
CA GLY A 318 -18.79 -9.85 0.76
C GLY A 318 -20.20 -10.08 0.20
N GLY A 319 -21.04 -10.79 0.96
CA GLY A 319 -22.44 -11.03 0.60
C GLY A 319 -23.28 -9.76 0.66
N ILE A 320 -23.07 -8.92 1.67
CA ILE A 320 -23.75 -7.62 1.80
C ILE A 320 -23.34 -6.69 0.65
N VAL A 321 -22.06 -6.60 0.33
CA VAL A 321 -21.55 -5.79 -0.79
C VAL A 321 -22.17 -6.25 -2.10
N LEU A 322 -22.13 -7.55 -2.40
CA LEU A 322 -22.68 -8.09 -3.64
C LEU A 322 -24.19 -7.87 -3.74
N GLY A 323 -24.94 -8.14 -2.66
CA GLY A 323 -26.37 -7.92 -2.62
C GLY A 323 -26.76 -6.44 -2.77
N THR A 324 -26.00 -5.54 -2.16
CA THR A 324 -26.21 -4.08 -2.31
C THR A 324 -26.01 -3.65 -3.76
N LEU A 325 -24.95 -4.11 -4.42
CA LEU A 325 -24.68 -3.81 -5.82
C LEU A 325 -25.73 -4.41 -6.77
N GLN A 326 -26.25 -5.59 -6.47
CA GLN A 326 -27.32 -6.20 -7.29
C GLN A 326 -28.66 -5.48 -7.15
N ALA A 327 -28.97 -4.95 -5.96
CA ALA A 327 -30.22 -4.27 -5.68
C ALA A 327 -30.24 -2.79 -6.11
N TYR A 328 -29.09 -2.11 -6.03
CA TYR A 328 -29.00 -0.65 -6.19
C TYR A 328 -27.78 -0.15 -6.98
N GLY A 329 -26.98 -1.04 -7.57
CA GLY A 329 -25.80 -0.70 -8.38
C GLY A 329 -26.07 -0.53 -9.87
#